data_AF-A0A5A9W8X9-F1
#
_entry.id   AF-A0A5A9W8X9-F1
#
_cell.length_a   1.000
_cell.length_b   1.000
_cell.length_c   1.000
_cell.angle_alpha   90.00
_cell.angle_beta   90.00
_cell.angle_gamma   90.00
#
_symmetry.space_group_name_H-M   'P 1'
#
loop_
_entity.id
_entity.type
_entity.pdbx_description
1 polymer ?
#
loop_
_entity_poly.entity_id
_entity_poly.type
_entity_poly.pdbx_seq_one_letter_code
_entity_poly.pdbx_strand_id
1 'polypeptide(L)'
;MAQQIQRLADGHRVSRENFPKEGELPKKRNGKSAGYFFAFKRMPIRGYCWQSECHPDTWFISHYVFKDYQKLKAKDVDRVAHNWIRIEVDGDER
;
A
#
# COMPACT_ATOMS: atom_id res chain seq x y z
N MET A 1 13.78 -0.78 15.27
CA MET A 1 12.90 -1.68 14.48
C MET A 1 11.49 -1.14 14.30
N ALA A 2 10.92 -0.37 15.23
CA ALA A 2 9.57 0.18 15.11
C ALA A 2 9.49 1.63 14.57
N GLN A 3 10.58 2.40 14.60
CA GLN A 3 10.52 3.86 14.38
C GLN A 3 10.10 4.32 12.96
N GLN A 4 10.43 3.59 11.89
CA GLN A 4 9.96 3.98 10.54
C GLN A 4 8.49 3.65 10.31
N ILE A 5 8.01 2.53 10.85
CA ILE A 5 6.60 2.11 10.74
C ILE A 5 5.76 2.99 11.66
N GLN A 6 6.23 3.28 12.89
CA GLN A 6 5.61 4.26 13.77
C GLN A 6 5.60 5.65 13.15
N ARG A 7 6.68 6.12 12.50
CA ARG A 7 6.67 7.42 11.81
C ARG A 7 5.64 7.45 10.66
N LEU A 8 5.49 6.37 9.91
CA LEU A 8 4.45 6.28 8.88
C LEU A 8 3.04 6.34 9.51
N ALA A 9 2.84 5.59 10.59
CA ALA A 9 1.58 5.52 11.32
C ALA A 9 1.26 6.81 12.12
N ASP A 10 2.27 7.62 12.43
CA ASP A 10 2.16 8.90 13.13
C ASP A 10 2.03 10.08 12.12
N GLY A 11 1.87 9.79 10.82
CA GLY A 11 1.73 10.80 9.77
C GLY A 11 3.04 11.52 9.40
N HIS A 12 4.18 11.10 9.98
CA HIS A 12 5.49 11.66 9.68
C HIS A 12 5.95 11.25 8.25
N ARG A 13 6.38 12.25 7.46
CA ARG A 13 6.94 12.06 6.12
C ARG A 13 8.12 11.09 6.15
N VAL A 14 7.89 9.86 5.73
CA VAL A 14 8.95 8.94 5.31
C VAL A 14 9.56 9.44 4.00
N SER A 15 10.89 9.48 3.91
CA SER A 15 11.56 9.91 2.68
C SER A 15 11.07 9.10 1.48
N ARG A 16 10.75 9.79 0.37
CA ARG A 16 10.31 9.21 -0.92
C ARG A 16 11.23 8.09 -1.42
N GLU A 17 12.47 8.05 -0.98
CA GLU A 17 13.44 6.99 -1.27
C GLU A 17 13.02 5.62 -0.70
N ASN A 18 12.45 5.60 0.51
CA ASN A 18 11.96 4.40 1.19
C ASN A 18 10.48 4.12 0.90
N PHE A 19 9.74 5.12 0.42
CA PHE A 19 8.29 5.05 0.21
C PHE A 19 7.86 5.64 -1.16
N PRO A 20 8.35 5.11 -2.29
CA PRO A 20 7.89 5.56 -3.59
C PRO A 20 6.47 5.10 -3.90
N LYS A 21 5.78 5.90 -4.70
CA LYS A 21 4.56 5.49 -5.42
C LYS A 21 4.93 4.41 -6.43
N GLU A 22 4.29 3.24 -6.35
CA GLU A 22 4.51 2.14 -7.31
C GLU A 22 3.44 2.06 -8.39
N GLY A 23 2.22 2.50 -8.10
CA GLY A 23 1.17 2.55 -9.11
C GLY A 23 -0.14 3.10 -8.58
N GLU A 24 -1.14 3.06 -9.45
CA GLU A 24 -2.49 3.53 -9.19
C GLU A 24 -3.36 2.39 -8.67
N LEU A 25 -4.22 2.70 -7.70
CA LEU A 25 -5.24 1.78 -7.23
C LEU A 25 -6.43 1.78 -8.20
N PRO A 26 -7.16 0.66 -8.33
CA PRO A 26 -8.33 0.59 -9.20
C PRO A 26 -9.42 1.58 -8.76
N LYS A 27 -10.21 2.11 -9.69
CA LYS A 27 -11.26 3.10 -9.36
C LYS A 27 -12.32 2.47 -8.45
N LYS A 28 -12.78 3.22 -7.43
CA LYS A 28 -13.93 2.81 -6.59
C LYS A 28 -15.18 2.63 -7.46
N ARG A 29 -16.13 1.83 -6.97
CA ARG A 29 -17.46 1.63 -7.60
C ARG A 29 -18.21 2.95 -7.84
N ASN A 30 -17.90 3.99 -7.04
CA ASN A 30 -18.41 5.36 -7.20
C ASN A 30 -17.64 6.23 -8.23
N GLY A 31 -16.73 5.66 -9.03
CA GLY A 31 -15.95 6.40 -10.03
C GLY A 31 -14.84 7.29 -9.47
N LYS A 32 -14.69 7.39 -8.14
CA LYS A 32 -13.56 8.09 -7.50
C LYS A 32 -12.26 7.29 -7.68
N SER A 33 -11.20 7.97 -8.08
CA SER A 33 -9.85 7.40 -8.09
C SER A 33 -9.46 7.03 -6.67
N ALA A 34 -9.13 5.77 -6.46
CA ALA A 34 -8.76 5.20 -5.16
C ALA A 34 -7.42 5.67 -4.59
N GLY A 35 -6.77 6.62 -5.26
CA GLY A 35 -5.43 7.06 -4.96
C GLY A 35 -4.35 6.15 -5.55
N TYR A 36 -3.18 6.17 -4.90
CA TYR A 36 -1.98 5.46 -5.33
C TYR A 36 -1.60 4.45 -4.27
N PHE A 37 -1.02 3.33 -4.68
CA PHE A 37 -0.35 2.42 -3.77
C PHE A 37 1.14 2.72 -3.70
N PHE A 38 1.68 2.54 -2.51
CA PHE A 38 3.06 2.81 -2.17
C PHE A 38 3.77 1.50 -1.83
N ALA A 39 5.08 1.52 -1.96
CA ALA A 39 5.89 0.40 -1.55
C ALA A 39 6.91 0.82 -0.52
N PHE A 40 6.81 0.21 0.65
CA PHE A 40 7.79 0.30 1.69
C PHE A 40 9.02 -0.54 1.31
N LYS A 41 10.12 0.14 0.98
CA LYS A 41 11.39 -0.50 0.65
C LYS A 41 12.21 -0.69 1.92
N ARG A 42 12.47 -1.95 2.27
CA ARG A 42 13.45 -2.32 3.30
C ARG A 42 14.21 -3.55 2.83
N MET A 43 15.27 -3.36 2.06
CA MET A 43 16.04 -4.45 1.45
C MET A 43 16.32 -5.58 2.47
N PRO A 44 15.98 -6.84 2.17
CA PRO A 44 15.42 -7.36 0.92
C PRO A 44 13.87 -7.37 0.82
N ILE A 45 13.16 -6.93 1.85
CA ILE A 45 11.69 -6.94 1.94
C ILE A 45 11.09 -5.69 1.28
N ARG A 46 9.98 -5.87 0.57
CA ARG A 46 9.13 -4.79 0.07
C ARG A 46 7.70 -5.00 0.57
N GLY A 47 7.15 -4.02 1.28
CA GLY A 47 5.76 -4.04 1.74
C GLY A 47 4.90 -3.19 0.82
N TYR A 48 3.88 -3.74 0.19
CA TYR A 48 2.93 -2.94 -0.58
C TYR A 48 1.80 -2.47 0.33
N CYS A 49 1.48 -1.18 0.24
CA CYS A 49 0.52 -0.54 1.13
C CYS A 49 -0.21 0.61 0.44
N TRP A 50 -1.32 1.02 1.02
CA TRP A 50 -2.08 2.18 0.58
C TRP A 50 -2.62 2.94 1.77
N GLN A 51 -2.95 4.21 1.54
CA GLN A 51 -3.66 5.02 2.52
C GLN A 51 -5.16 4.83 2.31
N SER A 52 -5.88 4.49 3.39
CA SER A 52 -7.33 4.39 3.38
C SER A 52 -7.96 5.78 3.23
N GLU A 53 -8.99 5.89 2.40
CA GLU A 53 -9.85 7.09 2.42
C GLU A 53 -11.02 6.92 3.38
N CYS A 54 -11.43 5.68 3.67
CA CYS A 54 -12.55 5.39 4.57
C CYS A 54 -12.16 5.61 6.03
N HIS A 55 -10.93 5.22 6.38
CA HIS A 55 -10.36 5.37 7.70
C HIS A 55 -9.30 6.49 7.68
N PRO A 56 -9.61 7.69 8.18
CA PRO A 56 -8.65 8.79 8.18
C PRO A 56 -7.41 8.40 8.98
N ASP A 57 -6.24 8.71 8.42
CA ASP A 57 -4.91 8.41 8.98
C ASP A 57 -4.50 6.92 9.02
N THR A 58 -5.32 6.02 8.44
CA THR A 58 -4.99 4.59 8.42
C THR A 58 -4.24 4.19 7.17
N TRP A 59 -3.12 3.49 7.37
CA TRP A 59 -2.37 2.81 6.32
C TRP A 59 -2.63 1.31 6.35
N PHE A 60 -3.10 0.76 5.25
CA PHE A 60 -3.26 -0.68 5.10
C PHE A 60 -2.06 -1.26 4.37
N ILE A 61 -1.48 -2.30 4.96
CA ILE A 61 -0.41 -3.07 4.33
C ILE A 61 -1.04 -4.31 3.72
N SER A 62 -0.98 -4.41 2.39
CA SER A 62 -1.52 -5.54 1.64
C SER A 62 -0.76 -6.83 1.98
N HIS A 63 0.55 -6.80 1.75
CA HIS A 63 1.42 -7.94 1.91
C HIS A 63 2.89 -7.51 1.83
N TYR A 64 3.75 -8.34 2.40
CA TYR A 64 5.20 -8.22 2.28
C TYR A 64 5.71 -9.23 1.27
N VAL A 65 6.61 -8.79 0.40
CA VAL A 65 7.30 -9.63 -0.56
C VAL A 65 8.80 -9.55 -0.36
N PHE A 66 9.48 -10.66 -0.58
CA PHE A 66 10.93 -10.67 -0.69
C PHE A 66 11.31 -10.25 -2.11
N LYS A 67 12.05 -9.16 -2.24
CA LYS A 67 12.45 -8.59 -3.53
C LYS A 67 13.66 -9.34 -4.09
N ASP A 68 13.37 -10.49 -4.70
CA ASP A 68 14.32 -11.28 -5.49
C ASP A 68 14.31 -10.88 -6.99
N TYR A 69 13.49 -9.90 -7.36
CA TYR A 69 13.20 -9.54 -8.74
C TYR A 69 13.39 -8.03 -8.97
N GLN A 70 13.86 -7.68 -10.18
CA GLN A 70 14.16 -6.29 -10.53
C GLN A 70 12.90 -5.45 -10.80
N LYS A 71 11.83 -6.06 -11.33
CA LYS A 71 10.59 -5.39 -11.75
C LYS A 71 9.39 -5.80 -10.89
N LEU A 72 8.44 -4.87 -10.72
CA LEU A 72 7.14 -5.13 -10.09
C LEU A 72 6.40 -6.23 -10.84
N LYS A 73 5.96 -7.28 -10.14
CA LYS A 73 5.17 -8.34 -10.77
C LYS A 73 3.73 -7.88 -10.89
N ALA A 74 3.12 -8.10 -12.06
CA ALA A 74 1.71 -7.81 -12.28
C ALA A 74 0.79 -8.52 -11.25
N LYS A 75 1.20 -9.70 -10.77
CA LYS A 75 0.49 -10.43 -9.70
C LYS A 75 0.46 -9.67 -8.37
N ASP A 76 1.52 -8.93 -8.03
CA ASP A 76 1.54 -8.14 -6.80
C ASP A 76 0.57 -6.96 -6.92
N VAL A 77 0.53 -6.32 -8.11
CA VAL A 77 -0.42 -5.24 -8.42
C VAL A 77 -1.86 -5.74 -8.31
N ASP A 78 -2.16 -6.88 -8.94
CA ASP A 78 -3.49 -7.49 -8.89
C ASP A 78 -3.88 -7.84 -7.45
N ARG A 79 -2.94 -8.36 -6.65
CA ARG A 79 -3.17 -8.71 -5.25
C ARG A 79 -3.42 -7.47 -4.37
N VAL A 80 -2.67 -6.39 -4.57
CA VAL A 80 -2.91 -5.10 -3.89
C VAL A 80 -4.29 -4.57 -4.27
N ALA A 81 -4.61 -4.57 -5.56
CA ALA A 81 -5.90 -4.12 -6.07
C ALA A 81 -7.06 -4.92 -5.48
N HIS A 82 -6.96 -6.25 -5.46
CA HIS A 82 -7.97 -7.13 -4.90
C HIS A 82 -8.14 -6.89 -3.38
N ASN A 83 -7.05 -6.85 -2.62
CA ASN A 83 -7.13 -6.62 -1.17
C ASN A 83 -7.70 -5.24 -0.84
N TRP A 84 -7.36 -4.23 -1.66
CA TRP A 84 -7.92 -2.90 -1.55
C TRP A 84 -9.44 -2.92 -1.83
N ILE A 85 -9.90 -3.60 -2.89
CA ILE A 85 -11.34 -3.73 -3.18
C ILE A 85 -12.05 -4.38 -1.98
N ARG A 86 -11.48 -5.45 -1.42
CA ARG A 86 -12.06 -6.14 -0.25
C ARG A 86 -12.21 -5.21 0.97
N ILE A 87 -11.16 -4.48 1.32
CA ILE A 87 -11.17 -3.64 2.54
C ILE A 87 -11.98 -2.35 2.32
N GLU A 88 -11.79 -1.65 1.20
CA GLU A 88 -12.36 -0.30 0.96
C GLU A 88 -13.74 -0.31 0.29
N VAL A 89 -14.08 -1.36 -0.46
CA VAL A 89 -15.37 -1.46 -1.17
C VAL A 89 -16.31 -2.42 -0.48
N ASP A 90 -15.81 -3.58 -0.04
CA ASP A 90 -16.63 -4.60 0.63
C ASP A 90 -16.73 -4.36 2.15
N GLY A 91 -15.78 -3.61 2.74
CA GLY A 91 -15.70 -3.42 4.18
C GLY A 91 -15.28 -4.70 4.92
N ASP A 92 -14.71 -5.67 4.20
CA ASP A 92 -14.29 -6.96 4.75
C ASP A 92 -12.87 -6.82 5.31
N GLU A 93 -12.76 -6.26 6.52
CA GLU A 93 -11.51 -6.04 7.24
C GLU A 93 -10.89 -7.35 7.84
N ARG A 94 -11.39 -8.52 7.43
CA ARG A 94 -11.25 -9.79 8.16
C ARG A 94 -10.20 -10.77 7.59
#